data_AF-A0AAV2RN34-F1
#
_entry.id   AF-A0AAV2RN34-F1
#
_cell.length_a   1.000
_cell.length_b   1.000
_cell.length_c   1.000
_cell.angle_alpha   90.00
_cell.angle_beta   90.00
_cell.angle_gamma   90.00
#
_symmetry.space_group_name_H-M   'P 1'
#
loop_
_entity.id
_entity.type
_entity.pdbx_description
1 polymer ?
#
loop_
_entity_poly.entity_id
_entity_poly.type
_entity_poly.pdbx_seq_one_letter_code
_entity_poly.pdbx_strand_id
1 'polypeptide(L)'
;MEDLDNFNQIDPDINHFEYNPHFETHSITSFSEKLNIDKKSLKIIHHNARSLMKPGRMDEYHMYFQTLKNPFDILVFTETWLTNNTMGQCNFDGYQSIHLIRPTDNHIDFKLRGG
;
A
#
# COMPACT_ATOMS: atom_id res chain seq x y z
N MET A 1 20.09 23.76 -31.91
CA MET A 1 20.21 24.25 -30.52
C MET A 1 18.82 24.22 -29.89
N GLU A 2 18.16 23.06 -29.93
CA GLU A 2 16.77 22.86 -29.45
C GLU A 2 16.63 21.62 -28.56
N ASP A 3 17.67 20.78 -28.43
CA ASP A 3 17.59 19.52 -27.67
C ASP A 3 17.90 19.66 -26.17
N LEU A 4 18.50 20.79 -25.73
CA LEU A 4 18.83 21.01 -24.31
C LEU A 4 17.59 21.35 -23.47
N ASP A 5 16.57 21.99 -24.06
CA ASP A 5 15.36 22.42 -23.36
C ASP A 5 14.39 21.26 -23.05
N ASN A 6 14.46 20.17 -23.81
CA ASN A 6 13.53 19.06 -23.66
C ASN A 6 13.89 18.14 -22.47
N PHE A 7 15.18 18.05 -22.12
CA PHE A 7 15.62 17.25 -20.97
C PHE A 7 15.25 17.90 -19.63
N ASN A 8 15.25 19.23 -19.55
CA ASN A 8 14.84 19.95 -18.34
C ASN A 8 13.35 19.73 -18.00
N GLN A 9 12.51 19.41 -18.99
CA GLN A 9 11.08 19.12 -18.77
C GLN A 9 10.82 17.74 -18.17
N ILE A 10 11.75 16.80 -18.34
CA ILE A 10 11.64 15.44 -17.79
C ILE A 10 12.56 15.23 -16.59
N ASP A 11 13.42 16.20 -16.27
CA ASP A 11 14.28 16.15 -15.11
C ASP A 11 13.42 16.31 -13.84
N PRO A 12 13.29 15.26 -13.01
CA PRO A 12 12.49 15.35 -11.79
C PRO A 12 13.09 16.31 -10.77
N ASP A 13 14.37 16.68 -10.85
CA ASP A 13 14.97 17.64 -9.93
C ASP A 13 14.57 19.08 -10.27
N ILE A 14 14.26 19.36 -11.55
CA ILE A 14 13.85 20.69 -12.05
C ILE A 14 12.32 20.81 -12.19
N ASN A 15 11.67 19.77 -12.70
CA ASN A 15 10.23 19.71 -12.94
C ASN A 15 9.53 18.76 -11.96
N HIS A 16 9.89 18.84 -10.67
CA HIS A 16 9.06 18.21 -9.65
C HIS A 16 7.87 19.11 -9.35
N PHE A 17 6.72 18.46 -9.13
CA PHE A 17 5.58 19.13 -8.55
C PHE A 17 5.92 19.47 -7.09
N GLU A 18 6.24 20.74 -6.82
CA GLU A 18 6.40 21.28 -5.46
C GLU A 18 5.03 21.30 -4.75
N TYR A 19 4.60 20.13 -4.31
CA TYR A 19 3.52 19.96 -3.37
C TYR A 19 4.14 19.83 -1.99
N ASN A 20 3.71 20.68 -1.06
CA ASN A 20 3.91 20.42 0.35
C ASN A 20 2.72 19.55 0.81
N PRO A 21 2.83 18.21 0.79
CA PRO A 21 1.79 17.39 1.36
C PRO A 21 1.61 17.79 2.81
N HIS A 22 0.35 17.91 3.24
CA HIS A 22 0.01 17.99 4.66
C HIS A 22 0.30 16.63 5.30
N PHE A 23 1.58 16.34 5.49
CA PHE A 23 2.06 15.10 6.06
C PHE A 23 2.06 15.22 7.57
N GLU A 24 1.37 14.29 8.21
CA GLU A 24 1.36 14.17 9.66
C GLU A 24 1.81 12.77 10.04
N THR A 25 2.76 12.69 10.96
CA THR A 25 3.16 11.42 11.57
C THR A 25 2.27 11.15 12.78
N HIS A 26 1.74 9.93 12.85
CA HIS A 26 0.92 9.48 13.96
C HIS A 26 1.52 8.21 14.56
N SER A 27 1.43 8.09 15.89
CA SER A 27 1.50 6.77 16.53
C SER A 27 0.18 6.04 16.33
N ILE A 28 0.16 4.74 16.59
CA ILE A 28 -1.09 3.98 16.50
C ILE A 28 -2.17 4.54 17.44
N THR A 29 -1.78 4.94 18.65
CA THR A 29 -2.68 5.54 19.63
C THR A 29 -3.22 6.88 19.14
N SER A 30 -2.35 7.76 18.62
CA SER A 30 -2.79 9.07 18.15
C SER A 30 -3.67 8.98 16.90
N PHE A 31 -3.42 8.00 16.04
CA PHE A 31 -4.22 7.76 14.85
C PHE A 31 -5.61 7.21 15.19
N SER A 32 -5.66 6.15 16.02
CA SER A 32 -6.93 5.52 16.43
C SER A 32 -7.85 6.47 17.18
N GLU A 33 -7.28 7.45 17.89
CA GLU A 33 -8.04 8.45 18.65
C GLU A 33 -8.39 9.70 17.85
N LYS A 34 -7.91 9.87 16.62
CA LYS A 34 -8.14 11.09 15.83
C LYS A 34 -9.63 11.23 15.45
N LEU A 35 -10.35 12.05 16.22
CA LEU A 35 -11.79 12.27 16.08
C LEU A 35 -12.17 13.18 14.90
N ASN A 36 -11.22 14.00 14.42
CA ASN A 36 -11.48 15.05 13.44
C ASN A 36 -11.18 14.62 11.99
N ILE A 37 -11.33 13.33 11.69
CA ILE A 37 -11.29 12.88 10.29
C ILE A 37 -12.68 13.13 9.71
N ASP A 38 -12.75 13.96 8.65
CA ASP A 38 -14.00 14.18 7.93
C ASP A 38 -14.51 12.84 7.39
N LYS A 39 -15.73 12.46 7.79
CA LYS A 39 -16.38 11.20 7.40
C LYS A 39 -16.64 11.12 5.89
N LYS A 40 -16.65 12.26 5.18
CA LYS A 40 -16.83 12.32 3.72
C LYS A 40 -15.51 12.17 2.95
N SER A 41 -14.38 12.20 3.64
CA SER A 41 -13.07 12.01 3.00
C SER A 41 -12.84 10.55 2.64
N LEU A 42 -12.27 10.35 1.45
CA LEU A 42 -11.76 9.05 1.03
C LEU A 42 -10.51 8.69 1.83
N LYS A 43 -10.54 7.55 2.52
CA LYS A 43 -9.45 7.03 3.36
C LYS A 43 -8.84 5.80 2.70
N ILE A 44 -7.56 5.88 2.39
CA ILE A 44 -6.82 4.80 1.73
C ILE A 44 -5.63 4.42 2.61
N ILE A 45 -5.44 3.12 2.82
CA ILE A 45 -4.18 2.60 3.35
C ILE A 45 -3.40 1.92 2.23
N HIS A 46 -2.12 2.26 2.11
CA HIS A 46 -1.17 1.53 1.29
C HIS A 46 -0.07 0.98 2.18
N HIS A 47 0.08 -0.34 2.20
CA HIS A 47 1.08 -0.99 3.04
C HIS A 47 1.83 -2.09 2.28
N ASN A 48 3.16 -2.04 2.35
CA ASN A 48 4.02 -3.10 1.88
C ASN A 48 4.07 -4.20 2.95
N ALA A 49 3.37 -5.31 2.71
CA ALA A 49 3.18 -6.35 3.72
C ALA A 49 4.39 -7.28 3.90
N ARG A 50 5.39 -7.26 3.01
CA ARG A 50 6.54 -8.21 3.01
C ARG A 50 6.11 -9.65 3.37
N SER A 51 5.15 -10.17 2.60
CA SER A 51 4.42 -11.44 2.71
C SER A 51 3.21 -11.40 3.64
N LEU A 52 2.03 -11.34 3.02
CA LEU A 52 0.75 -11.23 3.70
C LEU A 52 0.29 -12.57 4.29
N MET A 53 0.70 -13.69 3.69
CA MET A 53 0.34 -15.04 4.12
C MET A 53 1.29 -15.64 5.16
N LYS A 54 2.10 -14.81 5.83
CA LYS A 54 2.89 -15.28 6.98
C LYS A 54 1.92 -15.67 8.11
N PRO A 55 2.21 -16.74 8.88
CA PRO A 55 1.39 -17.12 10.02
C PRO A 55 1.16 -15.94 10.97
N GLY A 56 -0.09 -15.72 11.38
CA GLY A 56 -0.51 -14.63 12.27
C GLY A 56 -0.65 -13.25 11.63
N ARG A 57 -0.15 -13.03 10.41
CA ARG A 57 -0.14 -11.69 9.78
C ARG A 57 -1.53 -11.18 9.45
N MET A 58 -2.41 -12.05 8.95
CA MET A 58 -3.81 -11.68 8.67
C MET A 58 -4.55 -11.33 9.95
N ASP A 59 -4.30 -12.05 11.04
CA ASP A 59 -4.89 -11.79 12.35
C ASP A 59 -4.44 -10.44 12.91
N GLU A 60 -3.15 -10.09 12.75
CA GLU A 60 -2.61 -8.77 13.11
C GLU A 60 -3.34 -7.64 12.39
N TYR A 61 -3.55 -7.75 11.07
CA TYR A 61 -4.29 -6.74 10.31
C TYR A 61 -5.76 -6.70 10.72
N HIS A 62 -6.39 -7.85 10.95
CA HIS A 62 -7.78 -7.91 11.39
C HIS A 62 -7.96 -7.20 12.73
N MET A 63 -7.12 -7.50 13.72
CA MET A 63 -7.11 -6.82 15.02
C MET A 63 -6.85 -5.32 14.84
N TYR A 64 -5.87 -4.95 14.02
CA TYR A 64 -5.56 -3.55 13.76
C TYR A 64 -6.77 -2.78 13.22
N PHE A 65 -7.42 -3.29 12.17
CA PHE A 65 -8.57 -2.63 11.56
C PHE A 65 -9.78 -2.57 12.49
N GLN A 66 -9.98 -3.56 13.37
CA GLN A 66 -11.01 -3.52 14.40
C GLN A 66 -10.77 -2.45 15.47
N THR A 67 -9.52 -2.06 15.71
CA THR A 67 -9.19 -1.03 16.73
C THR A 67 -9.36 0.40 16.23
N LEU A 68 -9.49 0.60 14.92
CA LEU A 68 -9.59 1.92 14.31
C LEU A 68 -11.01 2.49 14.47
N LYS A 69 -11.12 3.69 15.05
CA LYS A 69 -12.41 4.43 15.09
C LYS A 69 -12.87 4.87 13.70
N ASN A 70 -11.92 5.08 12.79
CA ASN A 70 -12.17 5.51 11.41
C ASN A 70 -11.52 4.50 10.46
N PRO A 71 -12.23 3.44 10.02
CA PRO A 71 -11.70 2.46 9.09
C PRO A 71 -11.44 3.08 7.71
N PHE A 72 -10.53 2.47 6.95
CA PHE A 72 -10.22 2.86 5.58
C PHE A 72 -11.32 2.41 4.63
N ASP A 73 -11.52 3.15 3.53
CA ASP A 73 -12.48 2.76 2.50
C ASP A 73 -11.81 1.84 1.46
N ILE A 74 -10.49 1.98 1.27
CA ILE A 74 -9.68 1.16 0.35
C ILE A 74 -8.43 0.65 1.06
N LEU A 75 -8.20 -0.67 0.95
CA LEU A 75 -6.99 -1.34 1.43
C LEU A 75 -6.10 -1.73 0.25
N VAL A 76 -4.87 -1.22 0.22
CA VAL A 76 -3.89 -1.55 -0.82
C VAL A 76 -2.68 -2.22 -0.19
N PHE A 77 -2.42 -3.46 -0.60
CA PHE A 77 -1.27 -4.23 -0.13
C PHE A 77 -0.31 -4.55 -1.27
N THR A 78 0.97 -4.26 -1.06
CA THR A 78 2.05 -4.61 -1.98
C THR A 78 3.00 -5.61 -1.34
N GLU A 79 3.82 -6.27 -2.17
CA GLU A 79 4.69 -7.38 -1.75
C GLU A 79 3.96 -8.41 -0.88
N THR A 80 2.74 -8.78 -1.31
CA THR A 80 1.91 -9.73 -0.59
C THR A 80 2.46 -11.16 -0.70
N TRP A 81 3.25 -11.43 -1.75
CA TRP A 81 3.75 -12.75 -2.13
C TRP A 81 2.63 -13.80 -2.24
N LEU A 82 1.42 -13.35 -2.61
CA LEU A 82 0.30 -14.24 -2.88
C LEU A 82 0.59 -15.10 -4.10
N THR A 83 0.04 -16.30 -4.07
CA THR A 83 0.04 -17.26 -5.17
C THR A 83 -1.40 -17.56 -5.55
N ASN A 84 -1.63 -18.17 -6.71
CA ASN A 84 -2.96 -18.63 -7.11
C ASN A 84 -3.60 -19.58 -6.08
N ASN A 85 -2.79 -20.31 -5.30
CA ASN A 85 -3.28 -21.23 -4.28
C ASN A 85 -3.67 -20.53 -2.97
N THR A 86 -3.06 -19.38 -2.67
CA THR A 86 -3.25 -18.68 -1.39
C THR A 86 -4.12 -17.44 -1.50
N MET A 87 -4.39 -16.94 -2.71
CA MET A 87 -5.21 -15.74 -2.92
C MET A 87 -6.62 -15.86 -2.35
N GLY A 88 -7.24 -17.05 -2.45
CA GLY A 88 -8.59 -17.29 -1.92
C GLY A 88 -8.69 -17.19 -0.39
N GLN A 89 -7.55 -17.23 0.32
CA GLN A 89 -7.47 -17.10 1.77
C GLN A 89 -7.20 -15.65 2.20
N CYS A 90 -6.87 -14.76 1.26
CA CYS A 90 -6.54 -13.37 1.53
C CYS A 90 -7.79 -12.51 1.41
N ASN A 91 -8.61 -12.48 2.46
CA ASN A 91 -9.82 -11.65 2.51
C ASN A 91 -9.86 -10.82 3.79
N PHE A 92 -10.39 -9.62 3.68
CA PHE A 92 -10.69 -8.74 4.81
C PHE A 92 -12.20 -8.54 4.91
N ASP A 93 -12.75 -8.78 6.09
CA ASP A 93 -14.18 -8.68 6.32
C ASP A 93 -14.73 -7.29 5.98
N GLY A 94 -15.82 -7.25 5.22
CA GLY A 94 -16.43 -6.00 4.76
C GLY A 94 -15.81 -5.38 3.50
N TYR A 95 -14.77 -6.00 2.93
CA TYR A 95 -14.14 -5.54 1.70
C TYR A 95 -14.32 -6.54 0.55
N GLN A 96 -14.42 -6.02 -0.67
CA GLN A 96 -14.32 -6.82 -1.88
C GLN A 96 -12.84 -6.98 -2.26
N SER A 97 -12.37 -8.22 -2.28
CA SER A 97 -10.98 -8.53 -2.62
C SER A 97 -10.75 -8.57 -4.14
N ILE A 98 -9.70 -7.89 -4.58
CA ILE A 98 -9.18 -7.97 -5.96
C ILE A 98 -7.69 -8.29 -5.85
N HIS A 99 -7.23 -9.32 -6.56
CA HIS A 99 -5.84 -9.77 -6.49
C HIS A 99 -5.18 -9.73 -7.86
N LEU A 100 -4.02 -9.08 -7.91
CA LEU A 100 -3.11 -9.13 -9.04
C LEU A 100 -1.90 -9.96 -8.62
N ILE A 101 -1.86 -11.22 -9.07
CA ILE A 101 -0.77 -12.13 -8.75
C ILE A 101 0.42 -11.83 -9.65
N ARG A 102 1.62 -11.78 -9.05
CA ARG A 102 2.86 -11.60 -9.80
C ARG A 102 2.97 -12.71 -10.86
N PRO A 103 3.16 -12.39 -12.15
CA PRO A 103 3.45 -13.39 -13.15
C PRO A 103 4.69 -14.19 -12.73
N THR A 104 4.56 -15.52 -12.71
CA THR A 104 5.72 -16.39 -12.56
C THR A 104 6.39 -16.48 -13.93
N ASP A 105 7.29 -15.55 -14.22
CA ASP A 105 8.18 -15.71 -15.38
C ASP A 105 9.12 -16.88 -15.06
N ASN A 106 8.88 -18.03 -15.70
CA ASN A 106 9.73 -19.23 -15.58
C ASN A 106 11.20 -19.00 -15.97
N HIS A 107 11.55 -17.81 -16.46
CA HIS A 107 12.91 -17.44 -16.86
C HIS A 107 13.70 -16.64 -15.83
N ILE A 108 13.06 -15.91 -14.90
CA ILE A 108 13.79 -15.10 -13.91
C ILE A 108 13.04 -15.08 -12.57
N ASP A 109 13.31 -16.09 -11.73
CA ASP A 109 12.86 -16.05 -10.34
C ASP A 109 13.78 -15.15 -9.51
N PHE A 110 13.39 -13.89 -9.36
CA PHE A 110 14.08 -12.91 -8.51
C PHE A 110 14.11 -13.28 -7.03
N LYS A 111 13.41 -14.35 -6.59
CA LYS A 111 13.54 -14.87 -5.22
C LYS A 111 14.98 -15.27 -4.86
N LEU A 112 15.80 -15.61 -5.85
CA LEU A 112 17.20 -16.00 -5.63
C LEU A 112 18.17 -14.83 -5.46
N ARG A 113 17.76 -13.58 -5.75
CA ARG A 113 18.70 -12.45 -5.81
C ARG A 113 18.68 -11.50 -4.61
N GLY A 114 17.83 -11.73 -3.61
CA GLY A 114 17.75 -10.88 -2.43
C GLY A 114 17.22 -9.47 -2.76
N GLY A 115 16.37 -8.95 -1.88
CA GLY A 115 16.02 -7.53 -1.88
C GLY A 115 17.07 -6.70 -1.15
#